data_AF-A0AAE9F1H3-F1
#
_entry.id   AF-A0AAE9F1H3-F1
#
_cell.length_a   1.000
_cell.length_b   1.000
_cell.length_c   1.000
_cell.angle_alpha   90.00
_cell.angle_beta   90.00
_cell.angle_gamma   90.00
#
_symmetry.space_group_name_H-M   'P 1'
#
loop_
_entity.id
_entity.type
_entity.pdbx_description
1 polymer ?
#
loop_
_entity_poly.entity_id
_entity_poly.type
_entity_poly.pdbx_seq_one_letter_code
_entity_poly.pdbx_strand_id
1 'polypeptide(L)' 'MNFKSVLFFFFIVGYVTSCDDFCAEDCFAEGCIDSYCDAGLGCVCLACDYYDDPLALDAVRRMKKDIIKRKLTTPKQ' A
#
# COMPACT_ATOMS: atom_id res chain seq x y z
N MET A 1 -29.22 -11.27 -19.92
CA MET A 1 -27.99 -10.97 -19.15
C MET A 1 -26.79 -11.52 -19.93
N ASN A 2 -25.85 -10.67 -20.32
CA ASN A 2 -24.68 -11.08 -21.10
C ASN A 2 -23.68 -11.80 -20.19
N PHE A 3 -23.35 -13.07 -20.50
CA PHE A 3 -22.37 -13.88 -19.77
C PHE A 3 -21.01 -13.17 -19.61
N LYS A 4 -20.64 -12.36 -20.60
CA LYS A 4 -19.46 -11.47 -20.56
C LYS A 4 -19.48 -10.48 -19.39
N SER A 5 -20.62 -9.88 -19.08
CA SER A 5 -20.74 -8.91 -17.98
C SER A 5 -20.60 -9.59 -16.62
N VAL A 6 -21.09 -10.83 -16.49
CA VAL A 6 -20.99 -11.60 -15.25
C VAL A 6 -19.52 -11.95 -14.95
N LEU A 7 -18.78 -12.43 -15.95
CA LEU A 7 -17.34 -12.69 -15.81
C LEU A 7 -16.56 -11.43 -15.41
N PHE A 8 -16.88 -10.29 -16.02
CA PHE A 8 -16.23 -9.03 -15.69
C PHE A 8 -16.43 -8.63 -14.22
N PHE A 9 -17.63 -8.86 -13.69
CA PHE A 9 -17.91 -8.62 -12.27
C PHE A 9 -17.09 -9.52 -11.35
N PHE A 10 -16.96 -10.82 -11.66
CA PHE A 10 -16.12 -11.73 -10.87
C PHE A 10 -14.64 -11.34 -10.88
N PHE A 11 -14.12 -10.86 -12.01
CA PHE A 11 -12.75 -10.35 -12.09
C PHE A 11 -12.54 -9.10 -11.23
N ILE A 12 -13.47 -8.16 -11.25
CA ILE A 12 -13.37 -6.93 -10.44
C ILE A 12 -13.45 -7.27 -8.96
N VAL A 13 -14.43 -8.08 -8.55
CA VAL A 13 -14.58 -8.47 -7.14
C VAL A 13 -13.35 -9.24 -6.68
N GLY A 14 -12.86 -10.20 -7.47
CA GLY A 14 -11.65 -10.95 -7.15
C GLY A 14 -10.41 -10.07 -7.03
N TYR A 15 -10.25 -9.08 -7.92
CA TYR A 15 -9.15 -8.12 -7.88
C TYR A 15 -9.21 -7.24 -6.62
N VAL A 16 -10.39 -6.72 -6.28
CA VAL A 16 -10.57 -5.88 -5.08
C VAL A 16 -10.32 -6.68 -3.80
N THR A 17 -10.85 -7.92 -3.71
CA THR A 17 -10.58 -8.78 -2.54
C THR A 17 -9.11 -9.13 -2.42
N SER A 18 -8.43 -9.44 -3.53
CA SER A 18 -6.99 -9.70 -3.47
C SER A 18 -6.20 -8.46 -3.05
N CYS A 19 -6.61 -7.28 -3.50
CA CYS A 19 -5.95 -6.04 -3.13
C CYS A 19 -6.07 -5.79 -1.62
N ASP A 20 -7.25 -6.04 -1.03
CA ASP A 20 -7.50 -5.89 0.40
C ASP A 20 -6.65 -6.86 1.24
N ASP A 21 -6.59 -8.14 0.86
CA ASP A 21 -5.81 -9.17 1.57
C ASP A 21 -4.29 -8.90 1.50
N PHE A 22 -3.74 -8.62 0.32
CA PHE A 22 -2.31 -8.40 0.15
C PHE A 22 -1.84 -7.04 0.66
N CYS A 23 -2.75 -6.05 0.70
CA CYS A 23 -2.44 -4.71 1.20
C CYS A 23 -1.96 -4.73 2.64
N ALA A 24 -2.67 -5.45 3.49
CA ALA A 24 -2.36 -5.51 4.91
C ALA A 24 -0.96 -6.09 5.14
N GLU A 25 -0.63 -7.19 4.47
CA GLU A 25 0.70 -7.82 4.59
C GLU A 25 1.83 -6.91 4.08
N ASP A 26 1.65 -6.28 2.91
CA ASP A 26 2.65 -5.38 2.33
C ASP A 26 2.87 -4.14 3.20
N CYS A 27 1.80 -3.52 3.70
CA CYS A 27 1.90 -2.35 4.59
C CYS A 27 2.51 -2.72 5.95
N PHE A 28 2.17 -3.88 6.52
CA PHE A 28 2.82 -4.38 7.74
C PHE A 28 4.31 -4.62 7.55
N ALA A 29 4.73 -5.19 6.41
CA ALA A 29 6.13 -5.39 6.09
C ALA A 29 6.90 -4.06 5.99
N GLU A 30 6.21 -2.97 5.62
CA GLU A 30 6.81 -1.64 5.58
C GLU A 30 6.88 -0.94 6.95
N GLY A 31 6.16 -1.44 7.96
CA GLY A 31 6.08 -0.86 9.31
C GLY A 31 4.84 0.00 9.52
N CYS A 32 3.74 -0.32 8.83
CA CYS A 32 2.44 0.33 8.97
C CYS A 32 1.45 -0.60 9.68
N ILE A 33 0.56 -0.03 10.48
CA ILE A 33 -0.37 -0.78 11.33
C ILE A 33 -1.71 -1.02 10.61
N ASP A 34 -2.05 -0.17 9.65
CA ASP A 34 -3.32 -0.21 8.97
C ASP A 34 -3.15 0.00 7.46
N SER A 35 -4.12 -0.48 6.68
CA SER A 35 -4.12 -0.36 5.22
C SER A 35 -5.53 -0.46 4.64
N TYR A 36 -5.77 0.18 3.52
CA TYR A 36 -6.97 -0.05 2.72
C TYR A 36 -6.64 -0.06 1.23
N CYS A 37 -7.45 -0.77 0.45
CA CYS A 37 -7.36 -0.72 -1.01
C CYS A 37 -8.23 0.43 -1.56
N ASP A 38 -7.60 1.35 -2.27
CA ASP A 38 -8.25 2.40 -3.05
C ASP A 38 -8.29 2.01 -4.54
N ALA A 39 -9.46 2.15 -5.17
CA ALA A 39 -9.63 1.77 -6.58
C ALA A 39 -8.81 2.62 -7.57
N GLY A 40 -8.35 3.82 -7.17
CA GLY A 40 -7.55 4.73 -7.99
C GLY A 40 -6.06 4.73 -7.67
N LEU A 41 -5.70 4.56 -6.39
CA LEU A 41 -4.31 4.59 -5.90
C LEU A 41 -3.73 3.20 -5.59
N GLY A 42 -4.54 2.16 -5.65
CA GLY A 42 -4.16 0.81 -5.23
C GLY A 42 -4.04 0.74 -3.72
N CYS A 43 -2.99 0.10 -3.23
CA CYS A 43 -2.81 -0.08 -1.80
C CYS A 43 -2.37 1.19 -1.07
N VAL A 44 -3.11 1.59 -0.04
CA VAL A 44 -2.80 2.74 0.81
C VAL A 44 -2.53 2.26 2.24
N CYS A 45 -1.36 2.61 2.78
CA CYS A 45 -0.98 2.30 4.15
C CYS A 45 -1.22 3.50 5.07
N LEU A 46 -1.61 3.24 6.32
CA LEU A 46 -1.83 4.24 7.37
C LEU A 46 -1.12 3.83 8.66
N ALA A 47 -0.97 4.81 9.56
CA ALA A 47 -0.34 4.61 10.87
C ALA A 47 1.04 3.93 10.74
N CYS A 48 1.91 4.51 9.90
CA CYS A 48 3.26 4.01 9.67
C CYS A 48 4.24 4.60 10.67
N ASP A 49 5.16 3.78 11.20
CA ASP A 49 6.15 4.18 12.21
C ASP A 49 7.03 5.39 11.80
N TYR A 50 7.17 5.61 10.49
CA TYR A 50 8.05 6.64 9.93
C TYR A 50 7.28 7.82 9.33
N TYR A 51 5.95 7.74 9.22
CA TYR A 51 5.14 8.74 8.55
C TYR A 51 3.66 8.64 8.96
N ASP A 52 3.05 9.75 9.38
CA ASP A 52 1.69 9.77 9.92
C ASP A 52 0.58 9.84 8.85
N ASP A 53 0.83 10.44 7.66
CA ASP A 53 -0.25 10.56 6.67
C ASP A 53 -0.44 9.29 5.82
N PRO A 54 -1.68 9.02 5.37
CA PRO A 54 -1.96 7.91 4.44
C PRO A 54 -1.18 8.08 3.14
N LEU A 55 -0.35 7.09 2.82
CA LEU A 55 0.42 7.04 1.58
C LEU A 55 0.17 5.74 0.84
N ALA A 56 0.13 5.82 -0.49
CA ALA A 56 0.17 4.63 -1.34
C ALA A 56 1.45 3.83 -1.04
N LEU A 57 1.38 2.49 -1.10
CA LEU A 57 2.49 1.59 -0.81
C LEU A 57 3.78 1.94 -1.58
N ASP A 58 3.65 2.31 -2.85
CA ASP A 58 4.78 2.78 -3.68
C ASP A 58 5.44 4.04 -3.15
N ALA A 59 4.65 4.96 -2.58
CA ALA A 59 5.14 6.18 -1.96
C ALA A 59 5.79 5.89 -0.60
N VAL A 60 5.22 4.98 0.20
CA VAL A 60 5.83 4.50 1.47
C VAL A 60 7.21 3.90 1.21
N ARG A 61 7.34 3.03 0.20
CA ARG A 61 8.62 2.42 -0.20
C ARG A 61 9.67 3.47 -0.59
N ARG A 62 9.27 4.52 -1.31
CA ARG A 62 10.18 5.63 -1.67
C ARG A 62 10.58 6.45 -0.45
N MET A 63 9.61 6.84 0.38
CA MET A 63 9.84 7.60 1.61
C MET A 63 10.77 6.87 2.57
N LYS A 64 10.52 5.58 2.81
CA LYS A 64 11.38 4.73 3.65
C LYS A 64 12.81 4.70 3.12
N LYS A 65 12.98 4.52 1.82
CA LYS A 65 14.31 4.56 1.17
C LYS A 65 15.01 5.91 1.37
N ASP A 66 14.29 7.02 1.24
CA ASP A 66 14.84 8.36 1.41
C ASP A 66 15.18 8.68 2.89
N ILE A 67 14.35 8.25 3.84
CA ILE A 67 14.61 8.40 5.28
C ILE A 67 15.84 7.57 5.68
N ILE A 68 15.92 6.32 5.23
CA ILE A 68 17.09 5.45 5.48
C ILE A 68 18.34 6.11 4.89
N LYS A 69 18.26 6.61 3.65
CA LYS A 69 19.39 7.30 3.01
C LYS A 69 19.83 8.53 3.81
N ARG A 70 18.90 9.34 4.32
CA ARG A 70 19.21 10.51 5.17
C ARG A 70 19.84 10.11 6.51
N LYS A 71 19.37 9.04 7.15
CA LYS A 71 19.96 8.50 8.38
C LYS A 71 21.39 7.98 8.17
N LEU A 72 21.67 7.42 7.00
CA LEU A 72 23.01 6.95 6.63
C LEU A 72 23.98 8.08 6.29
N THR A 73 23.49 9.20 5.74
CA THR A 73 24.33 10.34 5.34
C THR A 73 24.48 11.43 6.40
N THR A 74 23.85 11.30 7.58
CA THR A 74 24.11 12.22 8.69
C THR A 74 25.37 11.75 9.43
N PRO A 75 26.51 12.46 9.31
CA PRO A 75 27.66 12.17 10.17
C PRO A 75 27.21 12.44 11.61
N LYS A 76 27.41 11.46 12.50
CA LYS A 76 27.33 11.68 13.95
C LYS A 76 28.24 12.86 14.29
N GLN A 77 27.65 13.99 14.63
CA GLN A 77 28.35 15.07 15.34
C GLN A 77 28.67 14.61 16.76
#